data_AF-A0A4Y2EZB7-F1
#
_entry.id   AF-A0A4Y2EZB7-F1
#
_cell.length_a   1.000
_cell.length_b   1.000
_cell.length_c   1.000
_cell.angle_alpha   90.00
_cell.angle_beta   90.00
_cell.angle_gamma   90.00
#
_symmetry.space_group_name_H-M   'P 1'
#
loop_
_entity.id
_entity.type
_entity.pdbx_description
1 polymer ?
#
loop_
_entity_poly.entity_id
_entity_poly.type
_entity_poly.pdbx_seq_one_letter_code
_entity_poly.pdbx_strand_id
1 'polypeptide(L)'
;MATPTYQIPAPEVFSFLSEDWSKWIARFERFRTASGLINKPEAEQDRYKFNMRMQEEDEAVEDFITALHNLAQNCKFPPSFGDEAILDRIVCGIRDKRVLEKLQLEADLTLEKAKSN
;
A
#
# COMPACT_ATOMS: atom_id res chain seq x y z
N MET A 1 -17.04 40.08 25.13
CA MET A 1 -17.01 38.62 25.38
C MET A 1 -15.93 38.05 24.49
N ALA A 2 -14.86 37.49 25.06
CA ALA A 2 -13.74 36.92 24.29
C ALA A 2 -14.14 35.53 23.80
N THR A 3 -14.07 35.29 22.50
CA THR A 3 -14.29 33.98 21.89
C THR A 3 -13.12 33.06 22.23
N PRO A 4 -13.35 31.84 22.73
CA PRO A 4 -12.26 30.90 23.02
C PRO A 4 -11.63 30.45 21.70
N THR A 5 -10.35 30.77 21.53
CA THR A 5 -9.54 30.35 20.40
C THR A 5 -9.17 28.87 20.60
N TYR A 6 -9.92 27.97 19.99
CA TYR A 6 -9.59 26.53 20.01
C TYR A 6 -8.49 26.28 18.98
N GLN A 7 -7.25 26.09 19.43
CA GLN A 7 -6.17 25.60 18.58
C GLN A 7 -6.22 24.08 18.55
N ILE A 8 -6.70 23.53 17.44
CA ILE A 8 -6.60 22.09 17.17
C ILE A 8 -5.14 21.84 16.74
N PRO A 9 -4.34 21.07 17.50
CA PRO A 9 -2.97 20.76 17.08
C PRO A 9 -2.99 19.97 15.78
N ALA A 10 -1.98 20.21 14.93
CA ALA A 10 -1.79 19.44 13.73
C ALA A 10 -1.64 17.94 14.08
N PRO A 11 -2.15 17.02 13.23
CA PRO A 11 -1.95 15.60 13.45
C PRO A 11 -0.47 15.29 13.61
N GLU A 12 -0.13 14.45 14.59
CA GLU A 12 1.22 13.95 14.76
C GLU A 12 1.65 13.17 13.51
N VAL A 13 2.96 13.25 13.21
CA VAL A 13 3.56 12.53 12.08
C VAL A 13 3.34 11.04 12.31
N PHE A 14 2.86 10.34 11.28
CA PHE A 14 2.56 8.92 11.40
C PHE A 14 3.85 8.13 11.73
N SER A 15 3.88 7.51 12.90
CA SER A 15 4.96 6.67 13.42
C SER A 15 4.73 5.21 13.03
N PHE A 16 5.76 4.56 12.49
CA PHE A 16 5.77 3.12 12.20
C PHE A 16 6.49 2.30 13.30
N LEU A 17 6.55 2.81 14.53
CA LEU A 17 7.18 2.10 15.65
C LEU A 17 6.34 0.88 16.07
N SER A 18 7.02 -0.18 16.49
CA SER A 18 6.36 -1.45 16.84
C SER A 18 5.41 -1.36 18.04
N GLU A 19 5.61 -0.36 18.90
CA GLU A 19 4.77 -0.04 20.05
C GLU A 19 3.37 0.50 19.63
N ASP A 20 3.21 0.92 18.37
CA ASP A 20 1.95 1.40 17.82
C ASP A 20 1.14 0.32 17.07
N TRP A 21 1.65 -0.92 16.97
CA TRP A 21 0.95 -2.02 16.28
C TRP A 21 -0.46 -2.25 16.84
N SER A 22 -0.66 -2.21 18.16
CA SER A 22 -2.00 -2.39 18.74
C SER A 22 -2.94 -1.24 18.39
N LYS A 23 -2.44 0.00 18.34
CA LYS A 23 -3.24 1.18 17.92
C LYS A 23 -3.56 1.11 16.43
N TRP A 24 -2.59 0.69 15.62
CA TRP A 24 -2.76 0.51 14.19
C TRP A 24 -3.77 -0.59 13.87
N ILE A 25 -3.66 -1.76 14.51
CA ILE A 25 -4.63 -2.87 14.39
C ILE A 25 -6.03 -2.37 14.75
N ALA A 26 -6.18 -1.66 15.88
CA ALA A 26 -7.46 -1.12 16.31
C ALA A 26 -8.03 -0.09 15.31
N ARG A 27 -7.18 0.76 14.72
CA ARG A 27 -7.57 1.74 13.69
C ARG A 27 -7.98 1.05 12.40
N PHE A 28 -7.26 0.01 11.99
CA PHE A 28 -7.55 -0.76 10.79
C PHE A 28 -8.87 -1.53 10.94
N GLU A 29 -9.13 -2.17 12.08
CA GLU A 29 -10.41 -2.82 12.35
C GLU A 29 -11.57 -1.82 12.37
N ARG A 30 -11.40 -0.64 12.98
CA ARG A 30 -12.40 0.44 12.91
C ARG A 30 -12.67 0.86 11.48
N PHE A 31 -11.64 1.02 10.66
CA PHE A 31 -11.80 1.31 9.24
C PHE A 31 -12.57 0.20 8.53
N ARG A 32 -12.21 -1.08 8.74
CA ARG A 32 -12.89 -2.22 8.13
C ARG A 32 -14.38 -2.24 8.45
N THR A 33 -14.74 -1.96 9.70
CA THR A 33 -16.14 -1.84 10.11
C THR A 33 -16.82 -0.62 9.50
N ALA A 34 -16.25 0.57 9.63
CA ALA A 34 -16.86 1.82 9.20
C ALA A 34 -17.02 1.93 7.67
N SER A 35 -16.06 1.42 6.91
CA SER A 35 -16.11 1.37 5.44
C SER A 35 -17.00 0.25 4.89
N GLY A 36 -17.48 -0.65 5.77
CA GLY A 36 -18.15 -1.88 5.36
C GLY A 36 -17.23 -2.91 4.72
N LEU A 37 -15.91 -2.68 4.66
CA LEU A 37 -14.93 -3.62 4.11
C LEU A 37 -15.00 -4.98 4.80
N ILE A 38 -15.30 -5.03 6.10
CA ILE A 38 -15.47 -6.28 6.84
C ILE A 38 -16.56 -7.20 6.25
N ASN A 39 -17.57 -6.62 5.60
CA ASN A 39 -18.69 -7.34 5.00
C ASN A 39 -18.49 -7.61 3.50
N LYS A 40 -17.38 -7.14 2.92
CA LYS A 40 -17.09 -7.34 1.50
C LYS A 40 -16.62 -8.77 1.23
N PRO A 41 -16.78 -9.28 0.00
CA PRO A 41 -16.18 -10.54 -0.40
C PRO A 41 -14.68 -10.57 -0.10
N GLU A 42 -14.16 -11.72 0.29
CA GLU A 42 -12.75 -11.88 0.68
C GLU A 42 -11.78 -11.33 -0.37
N ALA A 43 -12.05 -11.56 -1.65
CA ALA A 43 -11.25 -11.03 -2.75
C ALA A 43 -11.22 -9.50 -2.81
N GLU A 44 -12.30 -8.80 -2.44
CA GLU A 44 -12.29 -7.33 -2.34
C GLU A 44 -11.47 -6.87 -1.13
N GLN A 45 -11.52 -7.61 -0.02
CA GLN A 45 -10.69 -7.32 1.16
C GLN A 45 -9.20 -7.52 0.84
N ASP A 46 -8.85 -8.55 0.08
CA ASP A 46 -7.46 -8.81 -0.32
C ASP A 46 -6.96 -7.80 -1.35
N ARG A 47 -7.81 -7.36 -2.29
CA ARG A 47 -7.49 -6.22 -3.17
C ARG A 47 -7.19 -4.95 -2.38
N TYR A 48 -7.91 -4.71 -1.29
CA TYR A 48 -7.62 -3.58 -0.42
C TYR A 48 -6.22 -3.73 0.23
N LYS A 49 -5.89 -4.91 0.78
CA LYS A 49 -4.56 -5.17 1.36
C LYS A 49 -3.45 -4.98 0.33
N PHE A 50 -3.63 -5.53 -0.87
CA PHE A 50 -2.72 -5.37 -2.00
C PHE A 50 -2.50 -3.89 -2.34
N ASN A 51 -3.57 -3.11 -2.43
CA ASN A 51 -3.48 -1.68 -2.78
C ASN A 51 -2.89 -0.79 -1.68
N MET A 52 -2.91 -1.25 -0.42
CA MET A 52 -2.29 -0.55 0.70
C MET A 52 -0.82 -0.92 0.91
N ARG A 53 -0.30 -1.90 0.17
CA ARG A 53 1.07 -2.38 0.33
C ARG A 53 2.05 -1.36 -0.25
N MET A 54 2.95 -0.89 0.61
CA MET A 54 4.06 0.03 0.30
C MET A 54 5.36 -0.64 0.73
N GLN A 55 6.46 -0.50 -0.01
CA GLN A 55 7.78 -1.00 0.40
C GLN A 55 8.10 -0.50 1.81
N GLU A 56 8.66 -1.34 2.69
CA GLU A 56 9.10 -0.90 4.03
C GLU A 56 10.46 -0.18 3.96
N GLU A 57 10.86 0.54 5.01
CA GLU A 57 12.10 1.35 5.00
C GLU A 57 13.38 0.55 4.74
N ASP A 58 13.44 -0.69 5.24
CA ASP A 58 14.59 -1.58 5.12
C ASP A 58 14.30 -2.82 4.27
N GLU A 59 13.21 -2.80 3.49
CA GLU A 59 12.82 -3.91 2.64
C GLU A 59 13.50 -3.83 1.26
N ALA A 60 14.09 -4.94 0.82
CA ALA A 60 14.62 -5.06 -0.54
C ALA A 60 13.50 -4.98 -1.58
N VAL A 61 13.79 -4.42 -2.76
CA VAL A 61 12.78 -4.24 -3.82
C VAL A 61 12.22 -5.59 -4.26
N GLU A 62 13.06 -6.63 -4.31
CA GLU A 62 12.69 -7.99 -4.66
C GLU A 62 11.72 -8.62 -3.64
N ASP A 63 11.93 -8.34 -2.35
CA ASP A 63 11.04 -8.80 -1.27
C ASP A 63 9.68 -8.11 -1.37
N PHE A 64 9.67 -6.80 -1.66
CA PHE A 64 8.44 -6.04 -1.91
C PHE A 64 7.66 -6.60 -3.10
N ILE A 65 8.33 -6.83 -4.24
CA ILE A 65 7.71 -7.44 -5.44
C ILE A 65 7.17 -8.84 -5.12
N THR A 66 7.92 -9.64 -4.38
CA THR A 66 7.49 -10.99 -3.96
C THR A 66 6.24 -10.90 -3.08
N ALA A 67 6.19 -9.96 -2.13
CA ALA A 67 5.00 -9.73 -1.31
C ALA A 67 3.77 -9.31 -2.15
N LEU A 68 3.96 -8.47 -3.16
CA LEU A 68 2.88 -8.08 -4.09
C LEU A 68 2.33 -9.28 -4.86
N HIS A 69 3.21 -10.14 -5.39
CA HIS A 69 2.81 -11.37 -6.06
C HIS A 69 2.01 -12.30 -5.14
N ASN A 70 2.44 -12.48 -3.88
CA ASN A 70 1.73 -13.29 -2.90
C ASN A 70 0.34 -12.73 -2.56
N LEU A 71 0.21 -11.40 -2.40
CA LEU A 71 -1.08 -10.76 -2.13
C LEU A 71 -2.03 -10.86 -3.33
N ALA A 72 -1.52 -10.73 -4.55
CA ALA A 72 -2.32 -10.78 -5.78
C ALA A 72 -3.02 -12.15 -5.98
N GLN A 73 -2.46 -13.24 -5.46
CA GLN A 73 -3.05 -14.60 -5.57
C GLN A 73 -4.48 -14.68 -5.01
N ASN A 74 -4.78 -13.94 -3.94
CA ASN A 74 -6.09 -13.96 -3.29
C ASN A 74 -7.05 -12.88 -3.81
N CYS A 75 -6.54 -11.92 -4.59
CA CYS A 75 -7.31 -10.80 -5.12
C CYS A 75 -8.32 -11.20 -6.20
N LYS A 76 -8.22 -12.42 -6.75
CA LYS A 76 -9.04 -12.92 -7.87
C LYS A 76 -9.13 -11.88 -9.00
N PHE A 77 -7.98 -11.32 -9.38
CA PHE A 77 -7.94 -10.42 -10.53
C PHE A 77 -8.34 -11.18 -11.80
N PRO A 78 -8.93 -10.49 -12.79
CA PRO A 78 -9.08 -11.07 -14.12
C PRO A 78 -7.74 -11.60 -14.63
N PRO A 79 -7.68 -12.74 -15.34
CA PRO A 79 -6.43 -13.34 -15.80
C PRO A 79 -5.54 -12.38 -16.62
N SER A 80 -6.14 -11.43 -17.33
CA SER A 80 -5.43 -10.43 -18.13
C SER A 80 -4.95 -9.21 -17.35
N PHE A 81 -5.28 -9.07 -16.06
CA PHE A 81 -5.06 -7.85 -15.29
C PHE A 81 -4.10 -8.02 -14.11
N GLY A 82 -3.76 -9.26 -13.74
CA GLY A 82 -2.90 -9.52 -12.57
C GLY A 82 -1.53 -8.82 -12.68
N ASP A 83 -0.88 -8.92 -13.83
CA ASP A 83 0.44 -8.33 -14.05
C ASP A 83 0.39 -6.80 -14.10
N GLU A 84 -0.66 -6.24 -14.71
CA GLU A 84 -0.90 -4.79 -14.73
C GLU A 84 -1.11 -4.25 -13.31
N ALA A 85 -1.94 -4.92 -12.51
CA ALA A 85 -2.17 -4.52 -11.12
C ALA A 85 -0.88 -4.53 -10.29
N ILE A 86 -0.04 -5.57 -10.45
CA ILE A 86 1.25 -5.68 -9.78
C ILE A 86 2.18 -4.56 -10.24
N LEU A 87 2.26 -4.30 -11.55
CA LEU A 87 3.10 -3.24 -12.08
C LEU A 87 2.71 -1.86 -11.54
N ASP A 88 1.41 -1.53 -11.59
CA ASP A 88 0.89 -0.27 -11.03
C ASP A 88 1.25 -0.15 -9.56
N ARG A 89 1.14 -1.25 -8.80
CA ARG A 89 1.43 -1.23 -7.38
C ARG A 89 2.92 -1.11 -7.08
N ILE A 90 3.80 -1.67 -7.92
CA ILE A 90 5.25 -1.45 -7.83
C ILE A 90 5.55 0.05 -7.97
N VAL A 91 5.08 0.67 -9.05
CA VAL A 91 5.37 2.09 -9.34
C VAL A 91 4.85 3.00 -8.24
N CYS A 92 3.61 2.80 -7.79
CA CYS A 92 3.03 3.66 -6.77
C CYS A 92 3.47 3.30 -5.34
N GLY A 93 4.03 2.11 -5.11
CA GLY A 93 4.29 1.57 -3.77
C GLY A 93 5.77 1.53 -3.36
N ILE A 94 6.68 1.71 -4.32
CA ILE A 94 8.12 1.70 -4.05
C ILE A 94 8.56 2.96 -3.28
N ARG A 95 9.49 2.79 -2.34
CA ARG A 95 10.10 3.88 -1.55
C ARG A 95 11.48 4.25 -2.06
N ASP A 96 12.19 3.32 -2.68
CA ASP A 96 13.48 3.62 -3.32
C ASP A 96 13.27 4.63 -4.46
N LYS A 97 13.66 5.88 -4.19
CA LYS A 97 13.50 7.00 -5.13
C LYS A 97 14.30 6.79 -6.41
N ARG A 98 15.46 6.13 -6.35
CA ARG A 98 16.30 5.90 -7.53
C ARG A 98 15.63 4.89 -8.44
N VAL A 99 15.06 3.82 -7.88
CA VAL A 99 14.32 2.83 -8.66
C VAL A 99 13.04 3.44 -9.21
N LEU A 100 12.30 4.22 -8.42
CA LEU A 100 11.10 4.93 -8.90
C LEU A 100 11.40 5.84 -10.11
N GLU A 101 12.47 6.64 -10.03
CA GLU A 101 12.88 7.51 -11.13
C GLU A 101 13.22 6.73 -12.40
N LYS A 102 13.95 5.61 -12.29
CA LYS A 102 14.23 4.74 -13.44
C LYS A 102 12.96 4.18 -14.06
N LEU A 103 12.04 3.66 -13.23
CA LEU A 103 10.78 3.07 -13.69
C LEU A 103 9.91 4.08 -14.42
N GLN A 104 9.84 5.33 -13.94
CA GLN A 104 9.05 6.40 -14.57
C GLN A 104 9.61 6.86 -15.92
N LEU A 105 10.91 6.66 -16.18
CA LEU A 105 11.56 7.02 -17.43
C LEU A 105 11.47 5.93 -18.50
N GLU A 106 11.05 4.72 -18.13
CA GLU A 106 10.86 3.60 -19.06
C GLU A 106 9.56 3.78 -19.87
N ALA A 107 9.69 4.01 -21.18
CA ALA A 107 8.55 4.33 -22.05
C ALA A 107 7.59 3.15 -22.28
N ASP A 108 8.12 1.93 -22.31
CA ASP A 108 7.39 0.67 -22.43
C ASP A 108 7.66 -0.18 -21.20
N LEU A 109 7.28 0.35 -20.04
CA LEU A 109 7.41 -0.33 -18.76
C LEU A 109 6.54 -1.59 -18.73
N THR A 110 7.16 -2.73 -18.48
CA THR A 110 6.50 -4.03 -18.27
C THR A 110 6.89 -4.59 -16.91
N LEU A 111 6.12 -5.56 -16.42
CA LEU A 111 6.42 -6.22 -15.15
C LEU A 111 7.82 -6.85 -15.13
N GLU A 112 8.27 -7.43 -16.24
CA GLU A 112 9.62 -8.02 -16.36
C GLU A 112 10.73 -6.97 -16.29
N LYS A 113 10.52 -5.80 -16.91
CA LYS A 113 11.46 -4.68 -16.79
C LYS A 113 11.48 -4.08 -15.39
N ALA A 114 10.32 -4.01 -14.73
CA ALA A 114 10.22 -3.50 -13.37
C ALA A 114 10.99 -4.36 -12.36
N LYS A 115 11.02 -5.69 -12.58
CA LYS A 115 11.81 -6.63 -11.76
C LYS A 115 13.33 -6.52 -11.96
N SER A 116 13.78 -5.90 -13.06
CA SER A 116 15.18 -5.91 -13.47
C SER A 116 15.93 -4.60 -13.15
N ASN A 117 15.27 -3.61 -12.53
CA ASN A 117 15.77 -2.22 -12.34
C ASN A 117 16.29 -1.93 -10.94
#